data_AF-A0A929TEA9-F1
#
_entry.id   AF-A0A929TEA9-F1
#
_cell.length_a   1.000
_cell.length_b   1.000
_cell.length_c   1.000
_cell.angle_alpha   90.00
_cell.angle_beta   90.00
_cell.angle_gamma   90.00
#
_symmetry.space_group_name_H-M   'P 1'
#
loop_
_entity.id
_entity.type
_entity.pdbx_description
1 polymer ?
#
loop_
_entity_poly.entity_id
_entity_poly.type
_entity_poly.pdbx_seq_one_letter_code
_entity_poly.pdbx_strand_id
1 'polypeptide(L)'
;MKYIDMHCDTMASIWYSRLRGENFDLSDAPLMVNLNKLKQGDCLCQTFAMFVYLNRPENFDGRQEHGTVQGNEKKMDPWFGVSEILKVFQEQMEK
;
A
#
# COMPACT_ATOMS: atom_id res chain seq x y z
N MET A 1 -21.33 12.77 -9.14
CA MET A 1 -21.38 13.51 -7.86
C MET A 1 -19.99 13.46 -7.31
N LYS A 2 -19.39 14.61 -7.00
CA LYS A 2 -18.03 14.63 -6.43
C LYS A 2 -18.05 14.07 -5.03
N TYR A 3 -17.02 13.30 -4.68
CA TYR A 3 -16.85 12.75 -3.34
C TYR A 3 -15.42 12.91 -2.85
N ILE A 4 -15.27 12.86 -1.54
CA ILE A 4 -13.98 12.81 -0.84
C ILE A 4 -13.95 11.48 -0.11
N ASP A 5 -12.93 10.68 -0.37
CA ASP A 5 -12.67 9.45 0.39
C ASP A 5 -11.48 9.68 1.32
N MET A 6 -11.70 9.37 2.59
CA MET A 6 -10.78 9.66 3.69
C MET A 6 -9.85 8.47 4.02
N HIS A 7 -10.02 7.31 3.40
CA HIS A 7 -9.17 6.16 3.70
C HIS A 7 -9.13 5.11 2.58
N CYS A 8 -7.91 4.76 2.13
CA CYS A 8 -7.69 3.67 1.18
C CYS A 8 -6.32 3.03 1.37
N ASP A 9 -6.27 1.70 1.33
CA ASP A 9 -5.06 0.90 1.56
C ASP A 9 -4.18 0.68 0.32
N THR A 10 -4.48 1.35 -0.79
CA THR A 10 -3.80 1.15 -2.08
C THR A 10 -2.28 1.29 -2.01
N MET A 11 -1.75 2.21 -1.19
CA MET A 11 -0.30 2.36 -1.05
C MET A 11 0.37 1.11 -0.47
N ALA A 12 -0.26 0.48 0.53
CA ALA A 12 0.23 -0.77 1.08
C ALA A 12 0.17 -1.88 0.03
N SER A 13 -0.91 -1.98 -0.74
CA SER A 13 -1.03 -2.97 -1.82
C SER A 13 0.03 -2.79 -2.92
N ILE A 14 0.35 -1.55 -3.28
CA ILE A 14 1.43 -1.25 -4.23
C ILE A 14 2.78 -1.68 -3.64
N TRP A 15 3.07 -1.35 -2.39
CA TRP A 15 4.29 -1.85 -1.73
C TRP A 15 4.36 -3.38 -1.74
N TYR A 16 3.27 -4.07 -1.43
CA TYR A 16 3.23 -5.54 -1.44
C TYR A 16 3.41 -6.12 -2.85
N SER A 17 2.95 -5.43 -3.89
CA SER A 17 3.24 -5.83 -5.28
C SER A 17 4.75 -5.79 -5.58
N ARG A 18 5.50 -4.83 -5.01
CA ARG A 18 6.96 -4.74 -5.18
C ARG A 18 7.70 -5.88 -4.49
N LEU A 19 7.27 -6.23 -3.28
CA LEU A 19 7.80 -7.41 -2.57
C LEU A 19 7.60 -8.70 -3.38
N ARG A 20 6.56 -8.75 -4.20
CA ARG A 20 6.24 -9.86 -5.12
C ARG A 20 6.88 -9.75 -6.50
N GLY A 21 7.59 -8.65 -6.80
CA GLY A 21 8.15 -8.37 -8.13
C GLY A 21 7.14 -7.95 -9.19
N GLU A 22 5.89 -7.69 -8.82
CA GLU A 22 4.79 -7.31 -9.73
C GLU A 22 4.82 -5.80 -10.07
N ASN A 23 5.35 -4.96 -9.17
CA ASN A 23 5.62 -3.53 -9.37
C ASN A 23 4.45 -2.72 -9.96
N PHE A 24 3.31 -2.71 -9.26
CA PHE A 24 2.15 -1.94 -9.69
C PHE A 24 2.39 -0.43 -9.68
N ASP A 25 1.68 0.26 -10.58
CA ASP A 25 1.68 1.71 -10.70
C ASP A 25 0.33 2.31 -10.29
N LEU A 26 0.32 3.36 -9.48
CA LEU A 26 -0.90 3.99 -8.98
C LEU A 26 -1.80 4.50 -10.11
N SER A 27 -1.23 4.80 -11.29
CA SER A 27 -2.00 5.29 -12.44
C SER A 27 -3.03 4.28 -12.94
N ASP A 28 -2.67 2.99 -13.04
CA ASP A 28 -3.48 1.96 -13.69
C ASP A 28 -3.53 0.60 -12.97
N ALA A 29 -3.00 0.50 -11.73
CA ALA A 29 -2.92 -0.74 -10.97
C ALA A 29 -4.23 -1.56 -11.01
N PRO A 30 -4.15 -2.90 -11.07
CA PRO A 30 -5.32 -3.79 -11.05
C PRO A 30 -5.97 -3.89 -9.65
N LEU A 31 -6.05 -2.78 -8.93
CA LEU A 31 -6.62 -2.64 -7.59
C LEU A 31 -7.98 -1.93 -7.66
N MET A 32 -8.76 -1.95 -6.58
CA MET A 32 -10.07 -1.26 -6.53
C MET A 32 -9.94 0.25 -6.76
N VAL A 33 -8.86 0.85 -6.26
CA VAL A 33 -8.54 2.27 -6.42
C VAL A 33 -7.23 2.43 -7.21
N ASN A 34 -7.27 3.27 -8.24
CA ASN A 34 -6.12 3.76 -9.01
C ASN A 34 -6.50 5.12 -9.62
N LEU A 35 -5.55 5.90 -10.14
CA LEU A 35 -5.85 7.26 -10.63
C LEU A 35 -6.87 7.27 -11.78
N ASN A 36 -6.80 6.30 -12.69
CA ASN A 36 -7.74 6.21 -13.80
C ASN A 36 -9.19 6.02 -13.30
N LYS A 37 -9.39 5.15 -12.32
CA LYS A 37 -10.70 4.91 -11.68
C LYS A 37 -11.18 6.12 -10.87
N LEU A 38 -10.28 6.78 -10.15
CA LEU A 38 -10.61 8.00 -9.39
C LEU A 38 -11.05 9.13 -10.31
N LYS A 39 -10.36 9.33 -11.45
CA LYS A 39 -10.73 10.31 -12.47
C LYS A 39 -12.09 9.97 -13.12
N GLN A 40 -12.31 8.70 -13.48
CA GLN A 40 -13.59 8.24 -14.04
C GLN A 40 -14.76 8.38 -13.06
N GLY A 41 -14.49 8.19 -11.76
CA GLY A 41 -15.47 8.32 -10.70
C GLY A 41 -15.78 9.77 -10.28
N ASP A 42 -15.11 10.78 -10.84
CA ASP A 42 -15.23 12.19 -10.42
C ASP A 42 -14.87 12.38 -8.92
N CYS A 43 -13.84 11.65 -8.46
CA CYS A 43 -13.30 11.80 -7.10
C CYS A 43 -12.63 13.17 -6.96
N LEU A 44 -12.99 13.91 -5.92
CA LEU A 44 -12.43 15.24 -5.64
C LEU A 44 -11.10 15.13 -4.89
N CYS A 45 -11.02 14.21 -3.93
CA CYS A 45 -9.85 14.02 -3.08
C CYS A 45 -9.85 12.59 -2.52
N GLN A 46 -8.68 11.95 -2.55
CA GLN A 46 -8.43 10.64 -1.98
C GLN A 46 -7.34 10.75 -0.92
N THR A 47 -7.62 10.24 0.27
CA THR A 47 -6.59 10.00 1.28
C THR A 47 -6.09 8.57 1.17
N PHE A 48 -4.77 8.40 1.06
CA PHE A 48 -4.12 7.08 1.06
C PHE A 48 -3.55 6.78 2.44
N ALA A 49 -3.92 5.63 2.99
CA ALA A 49 -3.43 5.19 4.28
C ALA A 49 -1.99 4.69 4.17
N MET A 50 -1.16 5.12 5.12
CA MET A 50 0.20 4.61 5.32
C MET A 50 0.24 3.94 6.68
N PHE A 51 0.26 2.61 6.68
CA PHE A 51 0.20 1.81 7.91
C PHE A 51 0.98 0.52 7.73
N VAL A 52 1.36 -0.08 8.85
CA VAL A 52 1.99 -1.40 8.90
C VAL A 52 1.41 -2.21 10.03
N TYR A 53 1.46 -3.52 9.87
CA TYR A 53 1.14 -4.44 10.96
C TYR A 53 2.32 -4.52 11.93
N LEU A 54 2.06 -4.30 13.23
CA LEU A 54 3.09 -4.34 14.29
C LEU A 54 3.74 -5.71 14.46
N ASN A 55 3.03 -6.77 14.07
CA ASN A 55 3.49 -8.16 14.19
C ASN A 55 3.81 -8.78 12.82
N ARG A 56 4.25 -7.97 11.86
CA ARG A 56 4.67 -8.46 10.54
C ARG A 56 6.01 -9.19 10.64
N PRO A 57 6.16 -10.39 10.06
CA PRO A 57 7.45 -11.07 10.04
C PRO A 57 8.42 -10.40 9.04
N GLU A 58 9.73 -10.48 9.30
CA GLU A 58 10.78 -9.88 8.44
C GLU A 58 10.76 -10.42 7.00
N ASN A 59 10.40 -11.70 6.82
CA ASN A 59 10.33 -12.36 5.52
C ASN A 59 8.96 -12.19 4.81
N PHE A 60 8.16 -11.20 5.22
CA PHE A 60 6.87 -10.92 4.60
C PHE A 60 7.01 -10.65 3.09
N ASP A 61 6.30 -11.44 2.29
CA ASP A 61 6.41 -11.42 0.82
C ASP A 61 5.28 -10.63 0.13
N GLY A 62 4.43 -9.93 0.89
CA GLY A 62 3.24 -9.26 0.34
C GLY A 62 1.98 -10.11 0.30
N ARG A 63 2.05 -11.43 0.54
CA ARG A 63 0.91 -12.36 0.48
C ARG A 63 0.46 -12.78 1.88
N GLN A 64 -0.04 -11.82 2.66
CA GLN A 64 -0.82 -12.07 3.88
C GLN A 64 -1.29 -10.73 4.50
N GLU A 65 -2.60 -10.52 4.58
CA GLU A 65 -3.15 -9.32 5.24
C GLU A 65 -3.01 -9.40 6.77
N HIS A 66 -2.97 -10.61 7.35
CA HIS A 66 -2.93 -10.83 8.79
C HIS A 66 -1.87 -11.87 9.22
N GLY A 67 -0.65 -11.74 8.70
CA GLY A 67 0.47 -12.58 9.14
C GLY A 67 0.86 -12.23 10.57
N THR A 68 0.34 -12.98 11.55
CA THR A 68 0.91 -13.00 12.90
C THR A 68 2.20 -13.81 12.85
N VAL A 69 3.30 -13.24 13.33
CA VAL A 69 4.56 -13.96 13.60
C VAL A 69 4.26 -15.34 14.20
N GLN A 70 4.68 -16.41 13.52
CA GLN A 70 4.53 -17.77 14.03
C GLN A 70 5.86 -18.26 14.61
N GLY A 71 5.81 -18.77 15.84
CA GLY A 71 7.00 -19.35 16.49
C GLY A 71 8.12 -18.32 16.72
N ASN A 72 9.32 -18.61 16.21
CA ASN A 72 10.55 -17.83 16.43
C ASN A 72 10.86 -16.84 15.29
N GLU A 73 9.90 -16.53 14.43
CA GLU A 73 10.08 -15.56 13.35
C GLU A 73 10.45 -14.17 13.92
N LYS A 74 11.42 -13.51 13.27
CA LYS A 74 11.76 -12.13 13.62
C LYS A 74 10.67 -11.19 13.12
N LYS A 75 10.34 -10.19 13.94
CA LYS A 75 9.43 -9.11 13.58
C LYS A 75 10.17 -8.07 12.77
N MET A 76 9.56 -7.64 11.67
CA MET A 76 9.99 -6.46 10.95
C MET A 76 9.85 -5.23 11.86
N ASP A 77 10.82 -4.33 11.82
CA ASP A 77 10.68 -3.01 12.45
C ASP A 77 9.50 -2.25 11.79
N PRO A 78 8.47 -1.86 12.54
CA PRO A 78 7.34 -1.11 11.99
C PRO A 78 7.78 0.19 11.31
N TRP A 79 8.80 0.87 11.84
CA TRP A 79 9.27 2.13 11.26
C TRP A 79 9.93 1.94 9.91
N PHE A 80 10.69 0.85 9.74
CA PHE A 80 11.19 0.46 8.44
C PHE A 80 10.05 0.29 7.44
N GLY A 81 9.02 -0.48 7.78
CA GLY A 81 7.87 -0.70 6.88
C GLY A 81 7.11 0.59 6.53
N VAL A 82 6.90 1.49 7.49
CA VAL A 82 6.28 2.81 7.22
C VAL A 82 7.15 3.63 6.29
N SER A 83 8.48 3.59 6.46
CA SER A 83 9.42 4.31 5.59
C SER A 83 9.40 3.77 4.16
N GLU A 84 9.22 2.47 3.97
CA GLU A 84 9.10 1.85 2.65
C GLU A 84 7.81 2.27 1.94
N ILE A 85 6.68 2.28 2.65
CA ILE A 85 5.41 2.76 2.08
C ILE A 85 5.49 4.25 1.72
N LEU A 86 6.15 5.07 2.54
CA LEU A 86 6.33 6.50 2.25
C LEU A 86 7.15 6.71 0.97
N LYS A 87 8.24 5.95 0.78
CA LYS A 87 9.02 5.99 -0.47
C LYS A 87 8.17 5.61 -1.68
N VAL A 88 7.37 4.55 -1.56
CA VAL A 88 6.44 4.14 -2.61
C VAL A 88 5.50 5.31 -2.95
N PHE A 89 4.88 5.93 -1.94
CA PHE A 89 3.99 7.07 -2.14
C PHE A 89 4.68 8.23 -2.86
N GLN A 90 5.86 8.64 -2.40
CA GLN A 90 6.64 9.72 -3.04
C GLN A 90 6.92 9.41 -4.51
N GLU A 91 7.41 8.21 -4.81
CA GLU A 91 7.66 7.79 -6.19
C GLU A 91 6.38 7.73 -7.05
N GLN A 92 5.22 7.41 -6.48
CA GLN A 92 3.95 7.44 -7.23
C GLN A 92 3.47 8.87 -7.50
N MET A 93 3.79 9.83 -6.63
CA MET A 93 3.39 11.24 -6.78
C MET A 93 4.31 12.03 -7.73
N GLU A 94 5.55 11.57 -7.90
CA GLU A 94 6.54 12.21 -8.78
C GLU A 94 6.44 11.77 -10.26
N LYS A 95 5.59 10.79 -10.56
CA LYS A 95 5.30 10.32 -11.92
C LYS A 95 4.21 11.15 -12.59
#